data_AF-A0A2A2JNS0-F1
#
_entry.id   AF-A0A2A2JNS0-F1
#
_cell.length_a   1.000
_cell.length_b   1.000
_cell.length_c   1.000
_cell.angle_alpha   90.00
_cell.angle_beta   90.00
_cell.angle_gamma   90.00
#
_symmetry.space_group_name_H-M   'P 1'
#
loop_
_entity.id
_entity.type
_entity.pdbx_description
1 polymer ?
#
loop_
_entity_poly.entity_id
_entity_poly.type
_entity_poly.pdbx_seq_one_letter_code
_entity_poly.pdbx_strand_id
1 'polypeptide(L)'
;MRVPLYCSNEDLSVLVPILDAWPCMSPYEIASIVFHAIVDPISMFFNGLLIYIIIRHSPSEMKEYRILLTSGSLAEFLSAFISFSSIIKEFPTDGAYMFVHYGICKFASSQTCYTSFVLQLNLWAHITLNLLLCFAYRYHSIQRNLSKLVVCGLLLLILAPSTFNFFVGAFSNDDQKAVEEYFIKRYNHYIGPGIVSGSNDL
;
A
#
# COMPACT_ATOMS: atom_id res chain seq x y z
N MET A 1 18.88 28.04 -11.14
CA MET A 1 19.44 27.10 -10.15
C MET A 1 20.26 26.07 -10.91
N ARG A 2 21.55 25.91 -10.62
CA ARG A 2 22.34 24.79 -11.16
C ARG A 2 21.90 23.53 -10.43
N VAL A 3 21.28 22.60 -11.15
CA VAL A 3 21.06 21.25 -10.64
C VAL A 3 22.45 20.64 -10.37
N PRO A 4 22.71 20.04 -9.20
CA PRO A 4 23.98 19.37 -8.93
C PRO A 4 24.31 18.35 -10.02
N LEU A 5 25.57 18.27 -10.45
CA LEU A 5 26.04 17.31 -11.47
C LEU A 5 25.74 15.83 -11.11
N TYR A 6 25.56 15.53 -9.81
CA TYR A 6 25.14 14.21 -9.30
C TYR A 6 23.67 13.86 -9.57
N CYS A 7 22.81 14.81 -9.94
CA CYS A 7 21.42 14.52 -10.30
C CYS A 7 21.25 14.26 -11.81
N SER A 8 22.34 14.06 -12.57
CA SER A 8 22.28 13.65 -13.98
C SER A 8 22.30 12.12 -14.09
N ASN A 9 21.42 11.58 -14.93
CA ASN A 9 21.00 10.17 -15.00
C ASN A 9 22.12 9.13 -15.32
N GLU A 10 23.38 9.53 -15.50
CA GLU A 10 24.39 8.63 -16.08
C GLU A 10 25.08 7.68 -15.09
N ASP A 11 25.01 7.90 -13.76
CA ASP A 11 25.78 7.07 -12.80
C ASP A 11 24.98 6.56 -11.58
N LEU A 12 23.65 6.70 -11.55
CA LEU A 12 22.84 6.27 -10.40
C LEU A 12 22.47 4.78 -10.48
N SER A 13 23.50 3.94 -10.32
CA SER A 13 23.30 2.53 -9.97
C SER A 13 22.34 2.39 -8.79
N VAL A 14 21.56 1.30 -8.80
CA VAL A 14 20.47 0.86 -7.90
C VAL A 14 20.77 0.91 -6.38
N LEU A 15 21.96 1.37 -5.99
CA LEU A 15 22.53 1.32 -4.66
C LEU A 15 22.87 2.68 -4.05
N VAL A 16 22.49 3.81 -4.65
CA VAL A 16 22.69 5.11 -3.99
C VAL A 16 21.80 5.19 -2.74
N PRO A 17 22.38 5.34 -1.53
CA PRO A 17 21.63 5.52 -0.31
C PRO A 17 20.66 6.70 -0.43
N ILE A 18 19.47 6.59 0.17
CA ILE A 18 18.47 7.68 0.22
C ILE A 18 19.09 8.98 0.75
N LEU A 19 20.06 8.88 1.66
CA LEU A 19 20.79 10.01 2.23
C LEU A 19 21.64 10.77 1.18
N ASP A 20 22.21 10.08 0.21
CA ASP A 20 23.06 10.67 -0.82
C ASP A 20 22.22 11.30 -1.95
N ALA A 21 21.00 10.81 -2.16
CA ALA A 21 20.04 11.35 -3.12
C ALA A 21 19.17 12.49 -2.56
N TRP A 22 19.26 12.77 -1.26
CA TRP A 22 18.50 13.83 -0.58
C TRP A 22 18.55 15.21 -1.27
N PRO A 23 19.69 15.68 -1.83
CA PRO A 23 19.76 16.97 -2.51
C PRO A 23 18.94 17.05 -3.80
N CYS A 24 18.57 15.91 -4.39
CA CYS A 24 17.84 15.82 -5.65
C CYS A 24 16.33 15.56 -5.45
N MET A 25 15.86 15.35 -4.21
CA MET A 25 14.45 15.10 -3.92
C MET A 25 13.65 16.40 -3.75
N SER A 26 12.41 16.39 -4.23
CA SER A 26 11.46 17.46 -3.95
C SER A 26 11.06 17.49 -2.47
N PRO A 27 10.66 18.66 -1.94
CA PRO A 27 10.14 18.76 -0.58
C PRO A 27 8.95 17.84 -0.29
N TYR A 28 8.14 17.56 -1.32
CA TYR A 28 7.01 16.63 -1.23
C TYR A 28 7.46 15.19 -0.99
N GLU A 29 8.47 14.72 -1.72
CA GLU A 29 9.03 13.37 -1.54
C GLU A 29 9.59 13.20 -0.12
N ILE A 30 10.36 14.19 0.33
CA ILE A 30 10.92 14.20 1.68
C ILE A 30 9.80 14.14 2.73
N ALA A 31 8.76 14.97 2.58
CA ALA A 31 7.63 14.98 3.49
C ALA A 31 6.90 13.63 3.51
N SER A 32 6.67 13.02 2.35
CA SER A 32 6.03 11.71 2.22
C SER A 32 6.86 10.60 2.89
N ILE A 33 8.17 10.55 2.63
CA ILE A 33 9.07 9.57 3.26
C ILE A 33 9.05 9.72 4.78
N VAL A 34 9.19 10.93 5.30
CA VAL A 34 9.17 11.20 6.75
C VAL A 34 7.82 10.83 7.36
N PHE A 35 6.72 11.17 6.69
CA PHE A 35 5.38 10.84 7.13
C PHE A 35 5.19 9.32 7.27
N HIS A 36 5.48 8.56 6.21
CA HIS A 36 5.35 7.10 6.22
C HIS A 36 6.30 6.43 7.21
N ALA A 37 7.54 6.92 7.34
CA ALA A 37 8.51 6.40 8.29
C ALA A 37 8.09 6.56 9.77
N ILE A 38 7.18 7.49 10.08
CA ILE A 38 6.68 7.73 11.44
C ILE A 38 5.31 7.06 11.63
N VAL A 39 4.38 7.31 10.72
CA VAL A 39 2.98 6.92 10.85
C VAL A 39 2.81 5.41 10.71
N ASP A 40 3.50 4.78 9.76
CA ASP A 40 3.30 3.35 9.49
C ASP A 40 3.78 2.47 10.66
N PRO A 41 4.97 2.70 11.28
CA PRO A 41 5.36 1.95 12.48
C PRO A 41 4.42 2.14 13.67
N ILE A 42 3.90 3.35 13.87
CA ILE A 42 2.91 3.64 14.91
C ILE A 42 1.63 2.85 14.65
N SER A 43 1.14 2.87 13.40
CA SER A 43 -0.04 2.10 12.99
C SER A 43 0.16 0.60 13.17
N MET A 44 1.31 0.05 12.78
CA MET A 44 1.67 -1.35 13.01
C MET A 44 1.66 -1.70 14.50
N PHE A 45 2.24 -0.84 15.35
CA PHE A 45 2.28 -1.09 16.79
C PHE A 45 0.88 -1.14 17.42
N PHE A 46 0.05 -0.13 17.16
CA PHE A 46 -1.30 -0.07 17.74
C PHE A 46 -2.23 -1.14 17.19
N ASN A 47 -2.16 -1.45 15.88
CA ASN A 47 -2.94 -2.54 15.32
C ASN A 47 -2.49 -3.92 15.82
N GLY A 48 -1.18 -4.14 15.98
CA GLY A 48 -0.65 -5.35 16.61
C GLY A 48 -1.12 -5.50 18.07
N LEU A 49 -1.09 -4.41 18.84
CA LEU A 49 -1.62 -4.37 20.21
C LEU A 49 -3.13 -4.66 20.24
N LEU A 50 -3.89 -4.09 19.31
CA LEU A 50 -5.33 -4.32 19.21
C LEU A 50 -5.65 -5.78 18.89
N ILE A 51 -4.95 -6.40 17.94
CA ILE A 51 -5.07 -7.83 17.64
C ILE A 51 -4.80 -8.67 18.90
N TYR A 52 -3.73 -8.35 19.64
CA TYR A 52 -3.39 -9.03 20.89
C TYR A 52 -4.55 -8.92 21.91
N ILE A 53 -5.09 -7.72 22.12
CA ILE A 53 -6.22 -7.49 23.04
C ILE A 53 -7.46 -8.26 22.59
N ILE A 54 -7.78 -8.25 21.29
CA ILE A 54 -8.95 -8.96 20.76
C ILE A 54 -8.83 -10.46 20.99
N ILE A 55 -7.65 -11.04 20.79
CA ILE A 55 -7.41 -12.47 20.98
C ILE A 55 -7.46 -12.85 22.46
N ARG A 56 -6.84 -12.05 23.34
CA ARG A 56 -6.63 -12.41 24.75
C ARG A 56 -7.74 -11.97 25.70
N HIS A 57 -8.37 -10.83 25.47
CA HIS A 57 -9.24 -10.17 26.46
C HIS A 57 -10.71 -10.03 26.03
N SER A 58 -11.07 -10.41 24.80
CA SER A 58 -12.44 -10.24 24.34
C SER A 58 -13.41 -11.28 24.94
N PRO A 59 -14.56 -10.82 25.47
CA PRO A 59 -15.56 -11.69 26.10
C PRO A 59 -16.20 -12.67 25.11
N SER A 60 -16.75 -13.76 25.63
CA SER A 60 -17.26 -14.88 24.83
C SER A 60 -18.55 -14.55 24.07
N GLU A 61 -19.24 -13.51 24.50
CA GLU A 61 -20.48 -12.94 23.99
C GLU A 61 -20.24 -12.16 22.68
N MET A 62 -18.99 -11.82 22.37
CA MET A 62 -18.61 -11.01 21.22
C MET A 62 -17.95 -11.83 20.09
N LYS A 63 -18.16 -13.15 20.05
CA LYS A 63 -17.44 -14.07 19.13
C LYS A 63 -17.48 -13.62 17.67
N GLU A 64 -18.63 -13.19 17.16
CA GLU A 64 -18.80 -12.74 15.77
C GLU A 64 -18.13 -11.38 15.53
N TYR A 65 -18.32 -10.44 16.46
CA TYR A 65 -17.71 -9.12 16.36
C TYR A 65 -16.18 -9.16 16.44
N ARG A 66 -15.62 -10.10 17.21
CA ARG A 66 -14.17 -10.35 17.28
C ARG A 66 -13.59 -10.71 15.92
N ILE A 67 -14.32 -11.45 15.08
CA ILE A 67 -13.84 -11.82 13.73
C ILE A 67 -13.71 -10.56 12.87
N LEU A 68 -14.71 -9.70 12.87
CA LEU A 68 -14.70 -8.42 12.14
C LEU A 68 -13.57 -7.50 12.64
N LEU A 69 -13.42 -7.35 13.95
CA LEU A 69 -12.37 -6.53 14.54
C LEU A 69 -10.96 -7.08 14.23
N THR A 70 -10.77 -8.40 14.33
CA THR A 70 -9.47 -9.02 14.04
C THR A 70 -9.14 -8.90 12.55
N SER A 71 -10.11 -9.10 11.66
CA SER A 71 -9.90 -8.95 10.21
C SER A 71 -9.53 -7.51 9.84
N GLY A 72 -10.21 -6.52 10.41
CA GLY A 72 -9.91 -5.10 10.18
C GLY A 72 -8.52 -4.72 10.67
N SER A 73 -8.21 -5.01 11.93
CA SER A 73 -6.91 -4.68 12.53
C SER A 73 -5.73 -5.41 11.86
N LEU A 74 -5.94 -6.65 11.41
CA LEU A 74 -4.94 -7.35 10.59
C LEU A 74 -4.72 -6.67 9.24
N ALA A 75 -5.80 -6.24 8.56
CA ALA A 75 -5.70 -5.52 7.30
C ALA A 75 -5.01 -4.16 7.47
N GLU A 76 -5.31 -3.41 8.53
CA GLU A 76 -4.63 -2.15 8.85
C GLU A 76 -3.14 -2.37 9.17
N PHE A 77 -2.80 -3.42 9.93
CA PHE A 77 -1.41 -3.79 10.19
C PHE A 77 -0.64 -4.10 8.90
N LEU A 78 -1.21 -4.96 8.05
CA LEU A 78 -0.59 -5.34 6.76
C LEU A 78 -0.47 -4.13 5.82
N SER A 79 -1.49 -3.28 5.78
CA SER A 79 -1.51 -2.05 5.00
C SER A 79 -0.39 -1.09 5.44
N ALA A 80 -0.19 -0.92 6.74
CA ALA A 80 0.90 -0.10 7.25
C ALA A 80 2.28 -0.71 6.91
N PHE A 81 2.43 -2.03 7.06
CA PHE A 81 3.68 -2.71 6.71
C PHE A 81 4.03 -2.58 5.22
N ILE A 82 3.04 -2.76 4.34
CA ILE A 82 3.21 -2.64 2.89
C ILE A 82 3.51 -1.19 2.48
N SER A 83 2.81 -0.22 3.08
CA SER A 83 3.06 1.20 2.90
C SER A 83 4.50 1.57 3.28
N PHE A 84 4.95 1.16 4.46
CA PHE A 84 6.33 1.36 4.93
C PHE A 84 7.36 0.66 4.02
N SER A 85 7.02 -0.52 3.51
CA SER A 85 7.89 -1.28 2.62
C SER A 85 7.96 -0.69 1.21
N SER A 86 6.95 0.05 0.77
CA SER A 86 6.88 0.53 -0.61
C SER A 86 7.30 2.00 -0.73
N ILE A 87 6.86 2.87 0.18
CA ILE A 87 7.00 4.34 0.16
C ILE A 87 6.97 4.88 -1.28
N ILE A 88 5.76 5.15 -1.76
CA ILE A 88 5.48 5.31 -3.17
C ILE A 88 5.44 6.79 -3.54
N LYS A 89 6.09 7.13 -4.66
CA LYS A 89 5.83 8.35 -5.41
C LYS A 89 5.12 8.00 -6.70
N GLU A 90 3.94 8.60 -6.89
CA GLU A 90 3.10 8.39 -8.05
C GLU A 90 3.32 9.50 -9.09
N PHE A 91 3.41 9.11 -10.35
CA PHE A 91 3.43 10.02 -11.49
C PHE A 91 2.19 9.77 -12.35
N PRO A 92 1.12 10.57 -12.16
CA PRO A 92 -0.05 10.46 -13.01
C PRO A 92 0.28 10.98 -14.41
N THR A 93 -0.03 10.20 -15.43
CA THR A 93 0.15 10.61 -16.83
C THR A 93 -1.06 10.20 -17.68
N ASP A 94 -1.20 10.82 -18.86
CA ASP A 94 -2.32 10.57 -19.77
C ASP A 94 -2.27 9.13 -20.31
N GLY A 95 -2.94 8.21 -19.61
CA GLY A 95 -3.08 6.79 -19.98
C GLY A 95 -1.93 5.87 -19.58
N ALA A 96 -0.90 6.38 -18.90
CA ALA A 96 0.15 5.56 -18.30
C ALA A 96 0.31 5.91 -16.81
N TYR A 97 0.89 5.00 -16.04
CA TYR A 97 1.20 5.26 -14.63
C TYR A 97 2.60 4.74 -14.31
N MET A 98 3.35 5.55 -13.56
CA MET A 98 4.65 5.18 -13.04
C MET A 98 4.69 5.40 -11.53
N PHE A 99 5.24 4.42 -10.85
CA PHE A 99 5.48 4.42 -9.42
C PHE A 99 6.98 4.29 -9.17
N VAL A 100 7.49 5.15 -8.30
CA VAL A 100 8.86 5.06 -7.80
C VAL A 100 8.79 4.67 -6.34
N HIS A 101 9.46 3.57 -5.99
CA HIS A 101 9.43 3.00 -4.65
C HIS A 101 10.75 3.22 -3.93
N TYR A 102 10.68 3.84 -2.75
CA TYR A 102 11.87 4.15 -1.94
C TYR A 102 12.08 3.17 -0.78
N GLY A 103 11.04 2.39 -0.42
CA GLY A 103 11.05 1.51 0.74
C GLY A 103 11.85 0.21 0.54
N ILE A 104 11.63 -0.74 1.45
CA ILE A 104 12.31 -2.04 1.50
C ILE A 104 12.02 -2.92 0.26
N CYS A 105 10.85 -2.76 -0.37
CA CYS A 105 10.45 -3.58 -1.52
C CYS A 105 11.43 -3.46 -2.69
N LYS A 106 12.17 -2.34 -2.79
CA LYS A 106 13.15 -2.10 -3.84
C LYS A 106 14.29 -3.11 -3.89
N PHE A 107 14.56 -3.77 -2.75
CA PHE A 107 15.58 -4.81 -2.65
C PHE A 107 15.07 -6.19 -3.11
N ALA A 108 13.77 -6.33 -3.40
CA ALA A 108 13.20 -7.58 -3.90
C ALA A 108 13.09 -7.57 -5.43
N SER A 109 12.19 -6.75 -6.00
CA SER A 109 12.03 -6.55 -7.44
C SER A 109 10.98 -5.48 -7.73
N SER A 110 10.96 -4.94 -8.96
CA SER A 110 9.92 -4.04 -9.45
C SER A 110 8.52 -4.69 -9.34
N GLN A 111 8.41 -5.96 -9.74
CA GLN A 111 7.19 -6.75 -9.65
C GLN A 111 6.67 -6.88 -8.22
N THR A 112 7.55 -7.13 -7.26
CA THR A 112 7.17 -7.22 -5.84
C THR A 112 6.66 -5.88 -5.33
N CYS A 113 7.34 -4.78 -5.62
CA CYS A 113 6.88 -3.44 -5.26
C CYS A 113 5.51 -3.09 -5.87
N TYR A 114 5.31 -3.44 -7.14
CA TYR A 114 4.04 -3.22 -7.82
C TYR A 114 2.92 -4.07 -7.22
N THR A 115 3.19 -5.35 -6.98
CA THR A 115 2.22 -6.26 -6.35
C THR A 115 1.87 -5.77 -4.93
N SER A 116 2.84 -5.24 -4.20
CA SER A 116 2.64 -4.59 -2.90
C SER A 116 1.70 -3.38 -3.01
N PHE A 117 1.89 -2.51 -4.00
CA PHE A 117 0.97 -1.40 -4.26
C PHE A 117 -0.46 -1.88 -4.58
N VAL A 118 -0.61 -2.87 -5.46
CA VAL A 118 -1.94 -3.42 -5.80
C VAL A 118 -2.58 -4.06 -4.55
N LEU A 119 -1.82 -4.77 -3.73
CA LEU A 119 -2.30 -5.33 -2.47
C LEU A 119 -2.74 -4.22 -1.49
N GLN A 120 -2.00 -3.11 -1.43
CA GLN A 120 -2.34 -1.96 -0.59
C GLN A 120 -3.72 -1.39 -0.92
N LEU A 121 -4.01 -1.17 -2.21
CA LEU A 121 -5.32 -0.67 -2.66
C LEU A 121 -6.46 -1.60 -2.24
N ASN A 122 -6.23 -2.91 -2.34
CA ASN A 122 -7.19 -3.92 -1.93
C ASN A 122 -7.41 -3.95 -0.41
N LEU A 123 -6.36 -3.75 0.37
CA LEU A 123 -6.47 -3.64 1.82
C LEU A 123 -7.25 -2.38 2.23
N TRP A 124 -7.05 -1.23 1.57
CA TRP A 124 -7.84 -0.02 1.85
C TRP A 124 -9.34 -0.19 1.59
N ALA A 125 -9.69 -0.86 0.48
CA ALA A 125 -11.07 -1.22 0.20
C ALA A 125 -11.64 -2.17 1.28
N HIS A 126 -10.88 -3.21 1.66
CA HIS A 126 -11.27 -4.15 2.70
C HIS A 126 -11.47 -3.46 4.06
N ILE A 127 -10.58 -2.57 4.47
CA ILE A 127 -10.67 -1.81 5.73
C ILE A 127 -11.96 -0.98 5.75
N THR A 128 -12.23 -0.24 4.67
CA THR A 128 -13.42 0.61 4.55
C THR A 128 -14.71 -0.20 4.67
N LEU A 129 -14.78 -1.33 3.97
CA LEU A 129 -15.94 -2.20 3.97
C LEU A 129 -16.09 -2.96 5.29
N ASN A 130 -14.98 -3.38 5.91
CA ASN A 130 -14.99 -4.01 7.22
C ASN A 130 -15.46 -3.04 8.31
N LEU A 131 -15.08 -1.75 8.22
CA LEU A 131 -15.59 -0.71 9.11
C LEU A 131 -17.11 -0.54 8.98
N LEU A 132 -17.63 -0.52 7.74
CA LEU A 132 -19.07 -0.48 7.50
C LEU A 132 -19.77 -1.72 8.08
N LEU A 133 -19.20 -2.91 7.92
CA LEU A 133 -19.72 -4.14 8.52
C LEU A 133 -19.71 -4.10 10.05
N CYS A 134 -18.68 -3.54 10.67
CA CYS A 134 -18.64 -3.34 12.12
C CYS A 134 -19.81 -2.46 12.59
N PHE A 135 -20.09 -1.36 11.89
CA PHE A 135 -21.24 -0.50 12.19
C PHE A 135 -22.58 -1.22 11.97
N ALA A 136 -22.74 -1.90 10.83
CA ALA A 136 -23.95 -2.64 10.51
C ALA A 136 -24.21 -3.77 11.52
N TYR A 137 -23.16 -4.51 11.91
CA TYR A 137 -23.24 -5.55 12.93
C TYR A 137 -23.67 -4.96 14.27
N ARG A 138 -23.09 -3.84 14.71
CA ARG A 138 -23.47 -3.19 15.97
C ARG A 138 -24.91 -2.71 15.94
N TYR A 139 -25.33 -2.04 14.88
CA TYR A 139 -26.71 -1.59 14.69
C TYR A 139 -27.68 -2.76 14.74
N HIS A 140 -27.39 -3.83 14.00
CA HIS A 140 -28.26 -4.99 13.99
C HIS A 140 -28.23 -5.79 15.28
N SER A 141 -27.08 -5.96 15.95
CA SER A 141 -27.00 -6.71 17.22
C SER A 141 -27.92 -6.17 18.31
N ILE A 142 -28.25 -4.87 18.23
CA ILE A 142 -29.19 -4.20 19.13
C ILE A 142 -30.65 -4.56 18.78
N GLN A 143 -30.94 -4.86 17.51
CA GLN A 143 -32.29 -5.14 17.00
C GLN A 143 -32.58 -6.64 16.79
N ARG A 144 -31.58 -7.43 16.36
CA ARG A 144 -31.65 -8.86 15.98
C ARG A 144 -30.27 -9.53 16.04
N ASN A 145 -30.23 -10.82 16.35
CA ASN A 145 -29.01 -11.61 16.27
C ASN A 145 -28.66 -11.95 14.81
N LEU A 146 -27.53 -11.44 14.29
CA LEU A 146 -26.97 -11.93 13.01
C LEU A 146 -26.28 -13.28 13.23
N SER A 147 -26.49 -14.23 12.33
CA SER A 147 -25.78 -15.50 12.36
C SER A 147 -24.35 -15.35 11.80
N LYS A 148 -23.43 -16.18 12.30
CA LYS A 148 -22.05 -16.29 11.81
C LYS A 148 -21.97 -16.44 10.28
N LEU A 149 -22.87 -17.24 9.71
CA LEU A 149 -22.88 -17.53 8.27
C LEU A 149 -23.15 -16.27 7.45
N VAL A 150 -24.04 -15.39 7.91
CA VAL A 150 -24.33 -14.11 7.24
C VAL A 150 -23.12 -13.18 7.32
N VAL A 151 -22.46 -13.08 8.48
CA VAL A 151 -21.27 -12.24 8.65
C VAL A 151 -20.13 -12.74 7.75
N CYS A 152 -19.86 -14.05 7.73
CA CYS A 152 -18.88 -14.64 6.82
C CYS A 152 -19.26 -14.44 5.35
N GLY A 153 -20.55 -14.57 5.00
CA GLY A 153 -21.04 -14.33 3.64
C GLY A 153 -20.84 -12.88 3.18
N LEU A 154 -21.11 -11.91 4.04
CA LEU A 154 -20.87 -10.49 3.75
C LEU A 154 -19.37 -10.18 3.60
N LEU A 155 -18.52 -10.76 4.45
CA LEU A 155 -17.06 -10.66 4.31
C LEU A 155 -16.58 -11.24 2.99
N LEU A 156 -17.11 -12.41 2.57
CA LEU A 156 -16.76 -13.03 1.29
C LEU A 156 -17.24 -12.21 0.10
N LEU A 157 -18.43 -11.61 0.18
CA LEU A 157 -18.98 -10.73 -0.87
C LEU A 157 -18.12 -9.48 -1.06
N ILE A 158 -17.55 -8.95 0.02
CA ILE A 158 -16.61 -7.82 0.01
C ILE A 158 -15.24 -8.25 -0.50
N LEU A 159 -14.76 -9.42 -0.07
CA LEU A 159 -13.43 -9.91 -0.38
C LEU A 159 -13.31 -10.35 -1.84
N ALA A 160 -14.37 -10.90 -2.45
CA ALA A 160 -14.31 -11.48 -3.79
C ALA A 160 -13.98 -10.46 -4.90
N PRO A 161 -14.64 -9.29 -5.02
CA PRO A 161 -14.28 -8.28 -6.01
C PRO A 161 -12.87 -7.73 -5.83
N SER A 162 -12.46 -7.49 -4.58
CA SER A 162 -11.10 -7.02 -4.26
C SER A 162 -10.06 -8.09 -4.62
N THR A 163 -10.33 -9.35 -4.32
CA THR A 163 -9.43 -10.45 -4.67
C THR A 163 -9.29 -10.59 -6.19
N PHE A 164 -10.39 -10.44 -6.93
CA PHE A 164 -10.37 -10.42 -8.39
C PHE A 164 -9.53 -9.26 -8.94
N ASN A 165 -9.75 -8.04 -8.44
CA ASN A 165 -8.95 -6.86 -8.81
C ASN A 165 -7.48 -7.01 -8.46
N PHE A 166 -7.15 -7.64 -7.33
CA PHE A 166 -5.78 -7.96 -6.97
C PHE A 166 -5.14 -8.88 -8.01
N PHE A 167 -5.80 -9.97 -8.38
CA PHE A 167 -5.24 -10.91 -9.36
C PHE A 167 -5.08 -10.26 -10.73
N VAL A 168 -6.05 -9.48 -11.20
CA VAL A 168 -5.92 -8.77 -12.48
C VAL A 168 -4.78 -7.75 -12.41
N GLY A 169 -4.80 -6.89 -11.38
CA GLY A 169 -3.85 -5.79 -11.23
C GLY A 169 -2.43 -6.27 -10.99
N ALA A 170 -2.20 -7.36 -10.27
CA ALA A 170 -0.86 -7.84 -9.95
C ALA A 170 -0.03 -8.22 -11.19
N PHE A 171 -0.68 -8.59 -12.31
CA PHE A 171 0.01 -8.93 -13.56
C PHE A 171 0.06 -7.77 -14.56
N SER A 172 -0.41 -6.57 -14.21
CA SER A 172 -0.39 -5.39 -15.08
C SER A 172 0.90 -4.55 -14.94
N ASN A 173 2.00 -5.15 -14.48
CA ASN A 173 3.29 -4.47 -14.41
C ASN A 173 4.08 -4.74 -15.68
N ASP A 174 4.49 -3.68 -16.36
CA ASP A 174 5.35 -3.79 -17.53
C ASP A 174 6.83 -3.87 -17.13
N ASP A 175 7.68 -4.13 -18.12
CA ASP A 175 9.12 -4.18 -17.91
C ASP A 175 9.63 -2.83 -17.37
N GLN A 176 10.41 -2.90 -16.29
CA GLN A 176 10.93 -1.72 -15.60
C GLN A 176 11.63 -0.76 -16.55
N LYS A 177 12.49 -1.26 -17.46
CA LYS A 177 13.26 -0.40 -18.37
C LYS A 177 12.35 0.27 -19.40
N ALA A 178 11.37 -0.46 -19.91
CA ALA A 178 10.40 0.08 -20.86
C ALA A 178 9.58 1.23 -20.25
N VAL A 179 9.16 1.08 -18.98
CA VAL A 179 8.46 2.15 -18.26
C VAL A 179 9.39 3.34 -18.02
N GLU A 180 10.60 3.10 -17.52
CA GLU A 180 11.57 4.16 -17.24
C GLU A 180 11.94 4.97 -18.50
N GLU A 181 12.25 4.30 -19.61
CA GLU A 181 12.58 4.94 -20.89
C GLU A 181 11.41 5.77 -21.43
N TYR A 182 10.17 5.26 -21.32
CA TYR A 182 8.97 5.99 -21.74
C TYR A 182 8.85 7.32 -20.97
N PHE A 183 9.01 7.28 -19.64
CA PHE A 183 8.84 8.46 -18.79
C PHE A 183 9.99 9.47 -18.94
N ILE A 184 11.25 9.01 -19.06
CA ILE A 184 12.39 9.88 -19.34
C ILE A 184 12.19 10.60 -20.68
N LYS A 185 11.80 9.86 -21.72
CA LYS A 185 11.58 10.42 -23.06
C LYS A 185 10.42 11.42 -23.10
N ARG A 186 9.34 11.14 -22.37
CA ARG A 186 8.12 11.96 -22.41
C ARG A 186 8.22 13.23 -21.57
N TYR A 187 8.80 13.14 -20.37
CA TYR A 187 8.77 14.22 -19.38
C TYR A 187 10.12 14.87 -19.11
N ASN A 188 11.23 14.28 -19.58
CA ASN A 188 12.60 14.75 -19.35
C ASN A 188 12.84 15.11 -17.87
N HIS A 189 12.30 14.29 -16.97
CA HIS A 189 12.28 14.55 -15.54
C HIS A 189 13.15 13.55 -14.78
N TYR A 190 13.72 13.99 -13.67
CA TYR A 190 14.45 13.12 -12.75
C TYR A 190 13.45 12.20 -12.02
N ILE A 191 13.65 10.89 -12.16
CA ILE A 191 12.73 9.87 -11.62
C ILE A 191 13.03 9.58 -10.14
N GLY A 192 14.29 9.71 -9.72
CA GLY A 192 14.73 9.43 -8.36
C GLY A 192 15.52 8.11 -8.25
N PRO A 193 16.12 7.84 -7.07
CA PRO A 193 16.93 6.63 -6.83
C PRO A 193 16.09 5.37 -6.51
N GLY A 194 14.76 5.44 -6.62
CA GLY A 194 13.87 4.33 -6.29
C GLY A 194 13.78 3.30 -7.41
N ILE A 195 13.20 2.14 -7.12
CA ILE A 195 12.85 1.18 -8.19
C ILE A 195 11.57 1.64 -8.87
N VAL A 196 11.51 1.50 -10.20
CA VAL A 196 10.38 1.90 -11.02
C VAL A 196 9.45 0.71 -11.26
N SER A 197 8.14 0.93 -11.20
CA SER A 197 7.12 -0.02 -11.64
C SER A 197 5.95 0.74 -12.27
N GLY A 198 5.13 0.08 -13.07
CA GLY A 198 3.97 0.72 -13.68
C GLY A 198 3.51 0.02 -14.94
N SER A 199 2.68 0.71 -15.71
CA SER A 199 2.30 0.27 -17.04
C SER A 199 2.36 1.41 -18.05
N ASN A 200 2.78 1.06 -19.27
CA ASN A 200 2.84 1.94 -20.42
C ASN A 200 1.78 1.60 -21.49
N ASP A 201 0.85 0.68 -21.19
CA ASP A 201 -0.20 0.25 -22.11
C ASP A 201 -1.23 1.36 -22.37
N LEU A 202 -1.13 1.95 -23.57
CA LEU A 202 -2.22 2.51 -24.37
C LEU A 202 -2.25 1.82 -25.74
#